data_AF-A2EZ59-F1
#
_entry.id   AF-A2EZ59-F1
#
_cell.length_a   1.000
_cell.length_b   1.000
_cell.length_c   1.000
_cell.angle_alpha   90.00
_cell.angle_beta   90.00
_cell.angle_gamma   90.00
#
_symmetry.space_group_name_H-M   'P 1'
#
loop_
_entity.id
_entity.type
_entity.pdbx_description
1 polymer ?
#
loop_
_entity_poly.entity_id
_entity_poly.type
_entity_poly.pdbx_seq_one_letter_code
_entity_poly.pdbx_strand_id
1 'polypeptide(L)'
;MVLAGSVLGILLCIANLVIIFLKTPWNDYFFAGFTIVGTITFICTEFFLTARSRKELTLLDQVEDTQDITILKSKNNFKQILATGFQFAHPICLDLSIFKLAANEWKDALDMWSLFAKFCAIYPENSQTLQMIRASIASVKTKDKLVGVIIECTNYIIKTRETKYTPQLKTKISKLSKLFMKTRNRQRNIWDLVLQGNISDLSSIIKRTQESVYECEIEMSHLLMQYPSNRFIAKQNMIFLSDVKGDPIEAKNYSETLSKLQRGFTTSEDNIRSLGMIAFPNLPEISNTEQQVQKIKTTDDGLITDDIVIEETVNIEAIESISKQIDNHKIPAIQFIYFSTLLLWFFFIVLPFIAFLIAYQFFAKQLSQPVTFMEGIAQTRNVISMLSGYVNRFLFMQIDDPHMPGTKVGEALQLVEGMTLSHLGGSTVSSEVYCFKSSRIEHKDGSTSFIPA
;
A
#
# COMPACT_ATOMS: atom_id res chain seq x y z
N MET A 1 13.74 -19.58 -7.92
CA MET A 1 12.33 -19.49 -8.43
C MET A 1 12.06 -18.36 -9.43
N VAL A 2 12.27 -17.07 -9.11
CA VAL A 2 11.94 -15.96 -10.05
C VAL A 2 12.60 -16.11 -11.42
N LEU A 3 13.90 -16.47 -11.45
CA LEU A 3 14.64 -16.68 -12.70
C LEU A 3 14.04 -17.80 -13.56
N ALA A 4 13.69 -18.95 -12.95
CA ALA A 4 13.06 -20.07 -13.65
C ALA A 4 11.69 -19.67 -14.22
N GLY A 5 10.91 -18.90 -13.44
CA GLY A 5 9.63 -18.34 -13.88
C GLY A 5 9.78 -17.40 -15.07
N SER A 6 10.78 -16.52 -15.08
CA SER A 6 11.06 -15.62 -16.20
C SER A 6 11.45 -16.39 -17.47
N VAL A 7 12.31 -17.40 -17.36
CA VAL A 7 12.71 -18.25 -18.50
C VAL A 7 11.52 -19.00 -19.06
N LEU A 8 10.69 -19.59 -18.19
CA LEU A 8 9.48 -20.32 -18.57
C LEU A 8 8.43 -19.38 -19.20
N GLY A 9 8.32 -18.14 -18.70
CA GLY A 9 7.49 -17.11 -19.31
C GLY A 9 7.92 -16.75 -20.73
N ILE A 10 9.22 -16.59 -20.97
CA ILE A 10 9.76 -16.36 -22.33
C ILE A 10 9.44 -17.54 -23.25
N LEU A 11 9.65 -18.78 -22.77
CA LEU A 11 9.32 -19.99 -23.54
C LEU A 11 7.83 -20.06 -23.88
N LEU A 12 6.94 -19.72 -22.94
CA LEU A 12 5.50 -19.68 -23.16
C LEU A 12 5.11 -18.60 -24.18
N CYS A 13 5.72 -17.42 -24.13
CA CYS A 13 5.50 -16.36 -25.13
C CYS A 13 5.91 -16.82 -26.54
N ILE A 14 7.06 -17.49 -26.66
CA ILE A 14 7.53 -18.03 -27.93
C ILE A 14 6.57 -19.12 -28.44
N ALA A 15 6.13 -20.03 -27.57
CA ALA A 15 5.20 -21.10 -27.93
C ALA A 15 3.84 -20.55 -28.43
N ASN A 16 3.30 -19.53 -27.74
CA ASN A 16 2.09 -18.83 -28.19
C ASN A 16 2.27 -18.20 -29.57
N LEU A 17 3.41 -17.54 -29.80
CA LEU A 17 3.71 -16.86 -31.06
C LEU A 17 3.79 -17.87 -32.22
N VAL A 18 4.46 -19.00 -32.03
CA VAL A 18 4.53 -20.09 -33.01
C VAL A 18 3.15 -20.60 -33.41
N ILE A 19 2.24 -20.77 -32.45
CA ILE A 19 0.88 -21.26 -32.71
C ILE A 19 0.02 -20.24 -33.46
N ILE A 20 0.17 -18.95 -33.15
CA ILE A 20 -0.51 -17.89 -33.90
C ILE A 20 -0.09 -17.93 -35.38
N PHE A 21 1.20 -18.17 -35.68
CA PHE A 21 1.68 -18.31 -37.05
C PHE A 21 1.18 -19.59 -37.74
N LEU A 22 1.08 -20.69 -37.01
CA LEU A 22 0.62 -21.99 -37.54
C LEU A 22 -0.91 -22.10 -37.68
N LYS A 23 -1.68 -21.20 -37.04
CA LYS A 23 -3.17 -21.22 -37.00
C LYS A 23 -3.77 -22.56 -36.54
N THR A 24 -3.03 -23.34 -35.77
CA THR A 24 -3.48 -24.62 -35.22
C THR A 24 -3.93 -24.47 -33.76
N PRO A 25 -5.03 -25.11 -33.32
CA PRO A 25 -5.40 -25.10 -31.91
C PRO A 25 -4.38 -25.86 -31.04
N TRP A 26 -4.35 -25.54 -29.74
CA TRP A 26 -3.53 -26.26 -28.76
C TRP A 26 -3.94 -27.74 -28.69
N ASN A 27 -2.95 -28.63 -28.70
CA ASN A 27 -3.14 -30.07 -28.55
C ASN A 27 -2.77 -30.50 -27.12
N ASP A 28 -3.41 -31.55 -26.59
CA ASP A 28 -3.18 -32.05 -25.22
C ASP A 28 -1.71 -32.42 -24.98
N TYR A 29 -1.02 -32.92 -26.01
CA TYR A 29 0.41 -33.22 -25.96
C TYR A 29 1.29 -32.00 -25.69
N PHE A 30 0.84 -30.79 -26.06
CA PHE A 30 1.58 -29.57 -25.76
C PHE A 30 1.65 -29.33 -24.25
N PHE A 31 0.53 -29.47 -23.54
CA PHE A 31 0.50 -29.24 -22.10
C PHE A 31 1.39 -30.24 -21.35
N ALA A 32 1.36 -31.52 -21.74
CA ALA A 32 2.24 -32.54 -21.20
C ALA A 32 3.74 -32.21 -21.45
N GLY A 33 4.09 -31.81 -22.67
CA GLY A 33 5.46 -31.41 -23.02
C GLY A 33 5.92 -30.17 -22.26
N PHE A 34 5.04 -29.16 -22.12
CA PHE A 34 5.32 -27.94 -21.40
C PHE A 34 5.59 -28.18 -19.91
N THR A 35 4.83 -29.07 -19.26
CA THR A 35 5.08 -29.45 -17.87
C THR A 35 6.46 -30.09 -17.71
N ILE A 36 6.86 -31.00 -18.60
CA ILE A 36 8.19 -31.65 -18.56
C ILE A 36 9.30 -30.61 -18.73
N VAL A 37 9.20 -29.75 -19.74
CA VAL A 37 10.17 -28.66 -19.99
C VAL A 37 10.24 -27.71 -18.79
N GLY A 38 9.09 -27.41 -18.18
CA GLY A 38 9.02 -26.60 -16.98
C GLY A 38 9.79 -27.22 -15.82
N THR A 39 9.54 -28.49 -15.50
CA THR A 39 10.25 -29.21 -14.43
C THR A 39 11.76 -29.24 -14.67
N ILE A 40 12.20 -29.54 -15.90
CA ILE A 40 13.63 -29.54 -16.26
C ILE A 40 14.24 -28.15 -16.06
N THR A 41 13.55 -27.10 -16.51
CA THR A 41 14.02 -25.71 -16.37
C THR A 41 14.18 -25.32 -14.91
N PHE A 42 13.26 -25.73 -14.04
CA PHE A 42 13.37 -25.50 -12.59
C PHE A 42 14.58 -26.22 -11.99
N ILE A 43 14.78 -27.51 -12.29
CA ILE A 43 15.93 -28.28 -11.78
C ILE A 43 17.25 -27.68 -12.26
N CYS A 44 17.37 -27.37 -13.56
CA CYS A 44 18.57 -26.76 -14.11
C CYS A 44 18.87 -25.39 -13.49
N THR A 45 17.82 -24.60 -13.22
CA THR A 45 17.98 -23.28 -12.58
C THR A 45 18.48 -23.40 -11.14
N GLU A 46 17.94 -24.33 -10.35
CA GLU A 46 18.41 -24.58 -8.98
C GLU A 46 19.87 -25.05 -8.95
N PHE A 47 20.26 -25.94 -9.87
CA PHE A 47 21.65 -26.38 -9.99
C PHE A 47 22.58 -25.23 -10.41
N PHE A 48 22.16 -24.41 -11.38
CA PHE A 48 22.93 -23.25 -11.83
C PHE A 48 23.13 -22.23 -10.70
N LEU A 49 22.07 -21.91 -9.95
CA LEU A 49 22.16 -21.01 -8.80
C LEU A 49 23.09 -21.56 -7.73
N THR A 50 22.95 -22.83 -7.37
CA THR A 50 23.82 -23.47 -6.36
C THR A 50 25.28 -23.50 -6.82
N ALA A 51 25.56 -23.85 -8.08
CA ALA A 51 26.91 -23.85 -8.63
C ALA A 51 27.52 -22.45 -8.67
N ARG A 52 26.72 -21.44 -8.99
CA ARG A 52 27.13 -20.03 -8.96
C ARG A 52 27.45 -19.57 -7.54
N SER A 53 26.57 -19.84 -6.57
CA SER A 53 26.80 -19.50 -5.16
C SER A 53 28.07 -20.13 -4.62
N ARG A 54 28.36 -21.40 -4.96
CA ARG A 54 29.63 -22.05 -4.58
C ARG A 54 30.85 -21.32 -5.13
N LYS A 55 30.84 -20.91 -6.40
CA LYS A 55 31.94 -20.14 -6.99
C LYS A 55 32.14 -18.79 -6.30
N GLU A 56 31.05 -18.12 -5.94
CA GLU A 56 31.08 -16.83 -5.24
C GLU A 56 31.60 -16.97 -3.81
N LEU A 57 31.25 -18.05 -3.11
CA LEU A 57 31.79 -18.37 -1.78
C LEU A 57 33.29 -18.69 -1.84
N THR A 58 33.74 -19.49 -2.81
CA THR A 58 35.18 -19.76 -3.00
C THR A 58 35.98 -18.49 -3.34
N LEU A 59 35.38 -17.54 -4.06
CA LEU A 59 36.00 -16.23 -4.26
C LEU A 59 36.08 -15.43 -2.96
N LEU A 60 35.09 -15.55 -2.07
CA LEU A 60 35.13 -14.94 -0.74
C LEU A 60 36.24 -15.52 0.13
N ASP A 61 36.40 -16.85 0.14
CA ASP A 61 37.48 -17.54 0.84
C ASP A 61 38.85 -17.00 0.37
N GLN A 62 39.03 -16.87 -0.95
CA GLN A 62 40.27 -16.32 -1.52
C GLN A 62 40.53 -14.87 -1.10
N VAL A 63 39.48 -14.04 -1.01
CA VAL A 63 39.61 -12.65 -0.55
C VAL A 63 39.93 -12.60 0.95
N GLU A 64 39.39 -13.53 1.74
CA GLU A 64 39.72 -13.65 3.17
C GLU A 64 41.18 -14.01 3.38
N ASP A 65 41.71 -14.97 2.62
CA ASP A 65 43.11 -15.40 2.71
C ASP A 65 44.10 -14.33 2.23
N THR A 66 43.78 -13.65 1.12
CA THR A 66 44.70 -12.69 0.49
C THR A 66 44.57 -11.26 1.01
N GLN A 67 43.43 -10.93 1.64
CA GLN A 67 43.04 -9.56 2.03
C GLN A 67 43.08 -8.55 0.88
N ASP A 68 43.06 -9.02 -0.37
CA ASP A 68 43.12 -8.17 -1.55
C ASP A 68 41.80 -8.20 -2.31
N ILE A 69 41.16 -7.03 -2.42
CA ILE A 69 39.87 -6.88 -3.10
C ILE A 69 40.02 -6.70 -4.62
N THR A 70 41.23 -6.48 -5.14
CA THR A 70 41.45 -6.32 -6.58
C THR A 70 41.13 -7.58 -7.39
N ILE A 71 41.10 -8.75 -6.72
CA ILE A 71 40.60 -10.02 -7.26
C ILE A 71 39.15 -9.85 -7.78
N LEU A 72 38.37 -9.00 -7.11
CA LEU A 72 37.03 -8.61 -7.52
C LEU A 72 37.12 -7.48 -8.55
N LYS A 73 37.50 -7.87 -9.78
CA LYS A 73 37.72 -7.01 -10.97
C LYS A 73 36.67 -5.92 -11.25
N SER A 74 35.46 -6.02 -10.69
CA SER A 74 34.36 -5.07 -10.92
C SER A 74 33.49 -4.85 -9.68
N LYS A 75 33.08 -3.59 -9.49
CA LYS A 75 32.10 -3.14 -8.48
C LYS A 75 30.80 -3.94 -8.50
N ASN A 76 30.29 -4.28 -9.69
CA ASN A 76 29.04 -5.03 -9.80
C ASN A 76 29.20 -6.48 -9.34
N ASN A 77 30.36 -7.08 -9.60
CA ASN A 77 30.68 -8.42 -9.11
C ASN A 77 30.72 -8.41 -7.57
N PHE A 78 31.35 -7.39 -6.98
CA PHE A 78 31.36 -7.19 -5.53
C PHE A 78 29.94 -7.12 -4.93
N LYS A 79 29.05 -6.29 -5.47
CA LYS A 79 27.66 -6.18 -4.97
C LYS A 79 26.93 -7.52 -4.97
N GLN A 80 27.18 -8.31 -5.99
CA GLN A 80 26.49 -9.58 -6.20
C GLN A 80 27.02 -10.67 -5.27
N ILE A 81 28.34 -10.75 -5.15
CA ILE A 81 29.05 -11.62 -4.23
C ILE A 81 28.67 -11.33 -2.78
N LEU A 82 28.49 -10.05 -2.43
CA LEU A 82 28.07 -9.63 -1.09
C LEU A 82 26.70 -10.18 -0.71
N ALA A 83 25.74 -10.19 -1.64
CA ALA A 83 24.41 -10.75 -1.40
C ALA A 83 24.50 -12.24 -1.04
N THR A 84 25.30 -13.01 -1.79
CA THR A 84 25.58 -14.42 -1.51
C THR A 84 26.32 -14.60 -0.18
N GLY A 85 27.33 -13.78 0.10
CA GLY A 85 28.10 -13.84 1.35
C GLY A 85 27.24 -13.63 2.60
N PHE A 86 26.33 -12.64 2.58
CA PHE A 86 25.39 -12.41 3.69
C PHE A 86 24.28 -13.47 3.76
N GLN A 87 23.83 -14.01 2.63
CA GLN A 87 22.85 -15.11 2.60
C GLN A 87 23.37 -16.38 3.28
N PHE A 88 24.67 -16.68 3.14
CA PHE A 88 25.32 -17.83 3.78
C PHE A 88 26.09 -17.47 5.06
N ALA A 89 25.99 -16.23 5.55
CA ALA A 89 26.66 -15.74 6.75
C ALA A 89 28.18 -16.02 6.77
N HIS A 90 28.86 -15.72 5.67
CA HIS A 90 30.30 -15.94 5.53
C HIS A 90 31.11 -15.09 6.54
N PRO A 91 32.17 -15.62 7.19
CA PRO A 91 32.96 -14.93 8.22
C PRO A 91 33.43 -13.51 7.84
N ILE A 92 34.06 -13.35 6.67
CA ILE A 92 34.50 -12.03 6.17
C ILE A 92 33.36 -10.98 6.03
N CYS A 93 32.13 -11.43 5.78
CA CYS A 93 30.95 -10.55 5.71
C CYS A 93 30.44 -10.20 7.10
N LEU A 94 30.47 -11.13 8.04
CA LEU A 94 30.07 -10.91 9.44
C LEU A 94 31.00 -9.94 10.16
N ASP A 95 32.30 -10.03 9.91
CA ASP A 95 33.30 -9.13 10.50
C ASP A 95 33.33 -7.74 9.81
N LEU A 96 32.55 -7.57 8.74
CA LEU A 96 32.49 -6.37 7.90
C LEU A 96 33.86 -5.95 7.33
N SER A 97 34.86 -6.83 7.37
CA SER A 97 36.24 -6.56 6.90
C SER A 97 36.26 -6.36 5.39
N ILE A 98 35.45 -7.13 4.66
CA ILE A 98 35.25 -6.98 3.22
C ILE A 98 34.83 -5.56 2.81
N PHE A 99 34.04 -4.87 3.64
CA PHE A 99 33.67 -3.48 3.39
C PHE A 99 34.79 -2.49 3.67
N LYS A 100 35.65 -2.76 4.65
CA LYS A 100 36.82 -1.91 4.92
C LYS A 100 37.80 -1.98 3.75
N LEU A 101 38.02 -3.17 3.18
CA LEU A 101 38.81 -3.36 1.97
C LEU A 101 38.18 -2.64 0.77
N ALA A 102 36.86 -2.78 0.58
CA ALA A 102 36.12 -2.10 -0.48
C ALA A 102 36.13 -0.57 -0.35
N ALA A 103 36.06 -0.06 0.89
CA ALA A 103 36.13 1.36 1.17
C ALA A 103 37.53 1.94 0.86
N ASN A 104 38.59 1.14 1.00
CA ASN A 104 39.95 1.57 0.66
C ASN A 104 40.18 1.65 -0.84
N GLU A 105 39.65 0.69 -1.61
CA GLU A 105 39.81 0.62 -3.07
C GLU A 105 38.86 1.58 -3.81
N TRP A 106 37.60 1.66 -3.38
CA TRP A 106 36.55 2.44 -4.05
C TRP A 106 36.02 3.59 -3.20
N LYS A 107 36.92 4.45 -2.70
CA LYS A 107 36.60 5.60 -1.82
C LYS A 107 35.53 6.54 -2.37
N ASP A 108 35.53 6.78 -3.68
CA ASP A 108 34.60 7.72 -4.34
C ASP A 108 33.26 7.08 -4.74
N ALA A 109 33.09 5.77 -4.55
CA ALA A 109 31.87 5.08 -4.96
C ALA A 109 30.79 5.16 -3.87
N LEU A 110 29.84 6.08 -4.03
CA LEU A 110 28.69 6.23 -3.12
C LEU A 110 27.92 4.93 -2.90
N ASP A 111 27.75 4.13 -3.95
CA ASP A 111 27.09 2.83 -3.89
C ASP A 111 27.71 1.88 -2.86
N MET A 112 29.05 1.87 -2.75
CA MET A 112 29.77 0.98 -1.82
C MET A 112 29.54 1.41 -0.38
N TRP A 113 29.62 2.71 -0.11
CA TRP A 113 29.29 3.26 1.19
C TRP A 113 27.82 3.04 1.57
N SER A 114 26.90 3.13 0.60
CA SER A 114 25.49 2.86 0.84
C SER A 114 25.22 1.40 1.21
N LEU A 115 25.92 0.45 0.57
CA LEU A 115 25.82 -0.97 0.91
C LEU A 115 26.44 -1.25 2.27
N PHE A 116 27.60 -0.66 2.55
CA PHE A 116 28.24 -0.78 3.84
C PHE A 116 27.32 -0.26 4.96
N ALA A 117 26.70 0.91 4.77
CA ALA A 117 25.74 1.47 5.71
C ALA A 117 24.53 0.53 5.93
N LYS A 118 23.97 -0.06 4.86
CA LYS A 118 22.82 -0.98 4.96
C LYS A 118 23.12 -2.22 5.79
N PHE A 119 24.23 -2.90 5.53
CA PHE A 119 24.59 -4.12 6.25
C PHE A 119 25.09 -3.82 7.67
N CYS A 120 25.82 -2.72 7.86
CA CYS A 120 26.18 -2.23 9.18
C CYS A 120 24.94 -1.87 10.02
N ALA A 121 23.88 -1.35 9.38
CA ALA A 121 22.65 -0.98 10.06
C ALA A 121 21.84 -2.19 10.55
N ILE A 122 22.06 -3.41 10.06
CA ILE A 122 21.37 -4.61 10.60
C ILE A 122 21.73 -4.83 12.08
N TYR A 123 22.94 -4.46 12.47
CA TYR A 123 23.52 -4.67 13.80
C TYR A 123 23.52 -3.36 14.62
N PRO A 124 22.65 -3.20 15.62
CA PRO A 124 22.56 -1.98 16.44
C PRO A 124 23.88 -1.60 17.14
N GLU A 125 24.68 -2.58 17.52
CA GLU A 125 25.99 -2.46 18.15
C GLU A 125 27.01 -1.69 17.28
N ASN A 126 26.88 -1.77 15.96
CA ASN A 126 27.78 -1.12 15.00
C ASN A 126 27.44 0.36 14.75
N SER A 127 26.69 1.00 15.65
CA SER A 127 26.29 2.41 15.51
C SER A 127 27.48 3.38 15.40
N GLN A 128 28.64 3.08 16.02
CA GLN A 128 29.85 3.89 15.87
C GLN A 128 30.46 3.78 14.47
N THR A 129 30.49 2.57 13.90
CA THR A 129 30.90 2.36 12.50
C THR A 129 29.98 3.09 11.54
N LEU A 130 28.67 3.10 11.82
CA LEU A 130 27.69 3.84 11.04
C LEU A 130 27.91 5.37 11.09
N GLN A 131 28.32 5.91 12.24
CA GLN A 131 28.75 7.31 12.37
C GLN A 131 30.00 7.62 11.54
N MET A 132 30.99 6.72 11.54
CA MET A 132 32.18 6.87 10.68
C MET A 132 31.80 6.86 9.19
N ILE A 133 30.95 5.92 8.77
CA ILE A 133 30.46 5.83 7.38
C ILE A 133 29.76 7.12 6.98
N ARG A 134 28.90 7.68 7.85
CA ARG A 134 28.25 8.98 7.61
C ARG A 134 29.28 10.09 7.37
N ALA A 135 30.33 10.17 8.18
CA ALA A 135 31.40 11.17 8.01
C ALA A 135 32.15 10.97 6.68
N SER A 136 32.44 9.72 6.31
CA SER A 136 33.06 9.38 5.03
C SER A 136 32.18 9.78 3.84
N ILE A 137 30.88 9.46 3.87
CA ILE A 137 29.92 9.86 2.82
C ILE A 137 29.84 11.39 2.69
N ALA A 138 29.85 12.11 3.81
CA ALA A 138 29.84 13.58 3.80
C ALA A 138 31.11 14.20 3.20
N SER A 139 32.24 13.47 3.23
CA SER A 139 33.49 13.89 2.62
C SER A 139 33.58 13.64 1.11
N VAL A 140 32.69 12.79 0.55
CA VAL A 140 32.66 12.51 -0.89
C VAL A 140 32.16 13.75 -1.63
N LYS A 141 33.01 14.30 -2.52
CA LYS A 141 32.74 15.55 -3.27
C LYS A 141 31.76 15.37 -4.44
N THR A 142 30.69 14.61 -4.25
CA THR A 142 29.64 14.43 -5.27
C THR A 142 28.42 15.28 -4.93
N LYS A 143 27.99 16.15 -5.85
CA LYS A 143 26.77 16.96 -5.73
C LYS A 143 25.48 16.16 -6.01
N ASP A 144 25.48 14.89 -5.65
CA ASP A 144 24.32 14.03 -5.87
C ASP A 144 23.31 14.22 -4.73
N LYS A 145 22.03 14.41 -5.07
CA LYS A 145 20.93 14.49 -4.10
C LYS A 145 20.86 13.21 -3.25
N LEU A 146 21.30 12.08 -3.81
CA LEU A 146 21.33 10.79 -3.11
C LEU A 146 22.24 10.81 -1.86
N VAL A 147 23.32 11.61 -1.86
CA VAL A 147 24.21 11.75 -0.69
C VAL A 147 23.43 12.30 0.50
N GLY A 148 22.61 13.33 0.28
CA GLY A 148 21.78 13.94 1.33
C GLY A 148 20.80 12.94 1.93
N VAL A 149 20.10 12.19 1.08
CA VAL A 149 19.14 11.16 1.51
C VAL A 149 19.83 10.07 2.34
N ILE A 150 20.97 9.55 1.88
CA ILE A 150 21.70 8.50 2.61
C ILE A 150 22.17 9.01 3.97
N ILE A 151 22.69 10.24 4.05
CA ILE A 151 23.09 10.85 5.32
C ILE A 151 21.89 10.99 6.25
N GLU A 152 20.75 11.49 5.77
CA GLU A 152 19.54 11.66 6.57
C GLU A 152 18.99 10.32 7.08
N CYS A 153 18.91 9.30 6.22
CA CYS A 153 18.52 7.96 6.61
C CYS A 153 19.48 7.42 7.68
N THR A 154 20.79 7.50 7.45
CA THR A 154 21.81 7.05 8.42
C THR A 154 21.64 7.74 9.77
N ASN A 155 21.33 9.04 9.77
CA ASN A 155 21.10 9.82 10.99
C ASN A 155 19.86 9.44 11.74
N TYR A 156 18.79 9.14 11.01
CA TYR A 156 17.56 8.67 11.59
C TYR A 156 17.81 7.36 12.36
N ILE A 157 18.53 6.40 11.75
CA ILE A 157 18.91 5.13 12.39
C ILE A 157 19.76 5.36 13.65
N ILE A 158 20.75 6.24 13.57
CA ILE A 158 21.61 6.56 14.72
C ILE A 158 20.77 7.15 15.86
N LYS A 159 19.85 8.07 15.56
CA LYS A 159 19.00 8.71 16.58
C LYS A 159 18.04 7.73 17.23
N THR A 160 17.44 6.80 16.47
CA THR A 160 16.52 5.81 17.03
C THR A 160 17.21 4.85 18.01
N ARG A 161 18.52 4.65 17.85
CA ARG A 161 19.38 3.81 18.70
C ARG A 161 20.11 4.59 19.80
N GLU A 162 20.01 5.92 19.81
CA GLU A 162 20.78 6.78 20.71
C GLU A 162 20.20 6.73 22.13
N THR A 163 20.95 6.13 23.05
CA THR A 163 20.59 6.07 24.48
C THR A 163 21.29 7.15 25.32
N LYS A 164 22.34 7.79 24.77
CA LYS A 164 23.19 8.74 25.51
C LYS A 164 22.61 10.15 25.52
N TYR A 165 23.11 10.95 26.46
CA TYR A 165 22.75 12.36 26.59
C TYR A 165 23.65 13.26 25.74
N THR A 166 23.34 13.38 24.45
CA THR A 166 24.15 14.18 23.54
C THR A 166 23.91 15.70 23.70
N PRO A 167 24.89 16.57 23.39
CA PRO A 167 24.71 18.03 23.45
C PRO A 167 23.55 18.55 22.59
N GLN A 168 23.31 17.90 21.43
CA GLN A 168 22.19 18.21 20.55
C GLN A 168 20.85 17.89 21.23
N LEU A 169 20.76 16.72 21.86
CA LEU A 169 19.58 16.30 22.61
C LEU A 169 19.34 17.22 23.81
N LYS A 170 20.38 17.54 24.59
CA LYS A 170 20.33 18.50 25.71
C LYS A 170 19.75 19.85 25.30
N THR A 171 20.17 20.37 24.15
CA THR A 171 19.65 21.65 23.63
C THR A 171 18.17 21.55 23.29
N LYS A 172 17.72 20.44 22.67
CA LYS A 172 16.31 20.19 22.36
C LYS A 172 15.46 20.04 23.63
N ILE A 173 15.89 19.23 24.60
CA ILE A 173 15.20 19.06 25.88
C ILE A 173 15.11 20.39 26.62
N SER A 174 16.18 21.20 26.64
CA SER A 174 16.15 22.52 27.28
C SER A 174 15.13 23.47 26.65
N LYS A 175 15.02 23.48 25.31
CA LYS A 175 13.98 24.25 24.62
C LYS A 175 12.58 23.77 24.96
N LEU A 176 12.37 22.45 24.98
CA LEU A 176 11.09 21.83 25.29
C LEU A 176 10.67 22.10 26.75
N SER A 177 11.61 21.99 27.69
CA SER A 177 11.39 22.32 29.10
C SER A 177 10.98 23.78 29.30
N LYS A 178 11.59 24.73 28.56
CA LYS A 178 11.15 26.14 28.56
C LYS A 178 9.73 26.30 28.03
N LEU A 179 9.36 25.54 27.00
CA LEU A 179 8.00 25.54 26.45
C LEU A 179 6.99 25.03 27.48
N PHE A 180 7.30 23.94 28.19
CA PHE A 180 6.45 23.40 29.25
C PHE A 180 6.25 24.41 30.38
N MET A 181 7.32 25.06 30.85
CA MET A 181 7.25 26.10 31.88
C MET A 181 6.36 27.27 31.44
N LYS A 182 6.48 27.71 30.19
CA LYS A 182 5.65 28.77 29.62
C LYS A 182 4.17 28.36 29.57
N THR A 183 3.87 27.14 29.13
CA THR A 183 2.51 26.61 29.04
C THR A 183 1.89 26.44 30.44
N ARG A 184 2.65 25.91 31.41
CA ARG A 184 2.21 25.79 32.80
C ARG A 184 1.88 27.16 33.42
N ASN A 185 2.69 28.17 33.17
CA ASN A 185 2.42 29.53 33.64
C ASN A 185 1.15 30.12 33.00
N ARG A 186 0.86 29.80 31.73
CA ARG A 186 -0.41 30.18 31.07
C ARG A 186 -1.62 29.49 31.69
N GLN A 187 -1.52 28.20 31.99
CA GLN A 187 -2.56 27.46 32.71
C GLN A 187 -2.82 28.05 34.10
N ARG A 188 -1.76 28.41 34.84
CA ARG A 188 -1.90 29.10 36.13
C ARG A 188 -2.62 30.45 35.99
N ASN A 189 -2.26 31.23 34.97
CA ASN A 189 -2.90 32.52 34.71
C ASN A 189 -4.42 32.39 34.45
N ILE A 190 -4.89 31.28 33.84
CA ILE A 190 -6.33 31.01 33.72
C ILE A 190 -6.97 30.91 35.11
N TRP A 191 -6.38 30.13 36.01
CA TRP A 191 -6.88 29.99 37.38
C TRP A 191 -6.84 31.31 38.14
N ASP A 192 -5.78 32.11 37.99
CA ASP A 192 -5.68 33.43 38.61
C ASP A 192 -6.80 34.38 38.12
N LEU A 193 -7.13 34.37 36.81
CA LEU A 193 -8.22 35.18 36.25
C LEU A 193 -9.61 34.73 36.72
N VAL A 194 -9.81 33.41 36.84
CA VAL A 194 -11.04 32.84 37.40
C VAL A 194 -11.22 33.29 38.86
N LEU A 195 -10.15 33.22 39.67
CA LEU A 195 -10.17 33.67 41.07
C LEU A 195 -10.41 35.18 41.20
N GLN A 196 -9.89 35.98 40.27
CA GLN A 196 -10.08 37.43 40.24
C GLN A 196 -11.47 37.84 39.72
N GLY A 197 -12.26 36.91 39.17
CA GLY A 197 -13.57 37.20 38.59
C GLY A 197 -13.52 37.97 37.26
N ASN A 198 -12.35 38.04 36.61
CA ASN A 198 -12.21 38.71 35.31
C ASN A 198 -12.48 37.73 34.16
N ILE A 199 -13.72 37.72 33.67
CA ILE A 199 -14.21 36.73 32.69
C ILE A 199 -14.12 37.25 31.24
N SER A 200 -13.96 38.57 31.01
CA SER A 200 -14.05 39.16 29.66
C SER A 200 -13.02 38.57 28.69
N ASP A 201 -11.82 38.30 29.20
CA ASP A 201 -10.68 37.85 28.38
C ASP A 201 -10.40 36.35 28.52
N LEU A 202 -11.13 35.67 29.42
CA LEU A 202 -10.87 34.29 29.81
C LEU A 202 -10.96 33.32 28.63
N SER A 203 -11.95 33.49 27.76
CA SER A 203 -12.14 32.64 26.57
C SER A 203 -10.94 32.71 25.61
N SER A 204 -10.41 33.92 25.39
CA SER A 204 -9.26 34.14 24.52
C SER A 204 -7.97 33.54 25.10
N ILE A 205 -7.80 33.59 26.42
CA ILE A 205 -6.64 33.07 27.14
C ILE A 205 -6.70 31.56 27.24
N ILE A 206 -7.88 30.97 27.45
CA ILE A 206 -8.11 29.52 27.37
C ILE A 206 -7.71 29.01 26.00
N LYS A 207 -8.21 29.63 24.92
CA LYS A 207 -7.87 29.22 23.55
C LYS A 207 -6.36 29.24 23.29
N ARG A 208 -5.68 30.35 23.64
CA ARG A 208 -4.21 30.47 23.49
C ARG A 208 -3.45 29.45 24.32
N THR A 209 -3.96 29.09 25.49
CA THR A 209 -3.35 28.09 26.36
C THR A 209 -3.54 26.69 25.78
N GLN A 210 -4.71 26.38 25.24
CA GLN A 210 -4.96 25.12 24.54
C GLN A 210 -4.05 24.95 23.32
N GLU A 211 -3.90 26.00 22.50
CA GLU A 211 -2.95 26.00 21.37
C GLU A 211 -1.51 25.76 21.86
N SER A 212 -1.13 26.34 23.00
CA SER A 212 0.19 26.13 23.63
C SER A 212 0.40 24.69 24.10
N VAL A 213 -0.64 24.06 24.67
CA VAL A 213 -0.61 22.65 25.10
C VAL A 213 -0.45 21.74 23.89
N TYR A 214 -1.21 22.00 22.83
CA TYR A 214 -1.13 21.24 21.58
C TYR A 214 0.26 21.36 20.91
N GLU A 215 0.87 22.55 20.91
CA GLU A 215 2.24 22.75 20.43
C GLU A 215 3.25 21.92 21.24
N CYS A 216 3.09 21.87 22.58
CA CYS A 216 3.93 21.02 23.44
C CYS A 216 3.77 19.53 23.11
N GLU A 217 2.54 19.09 22.85
CA GLU A 217 2.21 17.70 22.51
C GLU A 217 2.85 17.27 21.18
N ILE A 218 2.77 18.11 20.15
CA ILE A 218 3.41 17.83 18.85
C ILE A 218 4.93 17.70 19.01
N GLU A 219 5.57 18.67 19.68
CA GLU A 219 7.02 18.67 19.86
C GLU A 219 7.49 17.47 20.70
N MET A 220 6.74 17.11 21.75
CA MET A 220 7.03 15.95 22.58
C MET A 220 6.87 14.64 21.78
N SER A 221 5.79 14.49 21.03
CA SER A 221 5.51 13.33 20.18
C SER A 221 6.57 13.15 19.10
N HIS A 222 6.97 14.26 18.46
CA HIS A 222 8.04 14.27 17.48
C HIS A 222 9.39 13.86 18.09
N LEU A 223 9.68 14.29 19.32
CA LEU A 223 10.91 13.91 20.02
C LEU A 223 10.92 12.44 20.43
N LEU A 224 9.78 11.89 20.87
CA LEU A 224 9.61 10.45 21.13
C LEU A 224 9.82 9.61 19.88
N MET A 225 9.26 10.05 18.74
CA MET A 225 9.44 9.35 17.46
C MET A 225 10.91 9.35 17.01
N GLN A 226 11.66 10.42 17.27
CA GLN A 226 13.08 10.49 16.92
C GLN A 226 13.98 9.69 17.86
N TYR A 227 13.63 9.57 19.14
CA TYR A 227 14.46 8.97 20.20
C TYR A 227 13.62 8.03 21.09
N PRO A 228 13.06 6.94 20.54
CA PRO A 228 12.13 6.06 21.25
C PRO A 228 12.77 5.34 22.46
N SER A 229 14.05 4.98 22.35
CA SER A 229 14.77 4.22 23.38
C SER A 229 15.59 5.10 24.33
N ASN A 230 15.37 6.42 24.34
CA ASN A 230 16.18 7.34 25.13
C ASN A 230 15.54 7.66 26.49
N ARG A 231 16.23 7.31 27.59
CA ARG A 231 15.76 7.54 28.97
C ARG A 231 15.47 9.02 29.28
N PHE A 232 16.24 9.95 28.71
CA PHE A 232 16.08 11.38 28.99
C PHE A 232 14.82 11.93 28.32
N ILE A 233 14.45 11.39 27.16
CA ILE A 233 13.21 11.76 26.47
C ILE A 233 12.01 11.12 27.15
N ALA A 234 12.09 9.85 27.56
CA ALA A 234 11.05 9.22 28.36
C ALA A 234 10.77 9.98 29.66
N LYS A 235 11.82 10.43 30.37
CA LYS A 235 11.70 11.31 31.55
C LYS A 235 10.99 12.63 31.21
N GLN A 236 11.35 13.27 30.10
CA GLN A 236 10.69 14.50 29.67
C GLN A 236 9.21 14.28 29.31
N ASN A 237 8.86 13.13 28.74
CA ASN A 237 7.48 12.77 28.45
C ASN A 237 6.66 12.58 29.73
N MET A 238 7.23 11.91 30.73
CA MET A 238 6.58 11.74 32.03
C MET A 238 6.25 13.09 32.65
N ILE A 239 7.20 14.04 32.63
CA ILE A 239 6.98 15.42 33.13
C ILE A 239 5.91 16.15 32.30
N PHE A 240 5.90 15.96 30.98
CA PHE A 240 4.86 16.54 30.11
C PHE A 240 3.46 16.04 30.52
N LEU A 241 3.32 14.73 30.71
CA LEU A 241 2.05 14.10 31.06
C LEU A 241 1.57 14.54 32.45
N SER A 242 2.46 14.61 33.44
CA SER A 242 2.10 15.06 34.79
C SER A 242 1.80 16.56 34.87
N ASP A 243 2.69 17.40 34.32
CA ASP A 243 2.69 18.84 34.61
C ASP A 243 1.91 19.67 33.60
N VAL A 244 1.75 19.20 32.36
CA VAL A 244 1.10 19.96 31.28
C VAL A 244 -0.24 19.34 30.89
N LYS A 245 -0.27 18.02 30.65
CA LYS A 245 -1.50 17.30 30.27
C LYS A 245 -2.37 16.98 31.48
N GLY A 246 -1.76 16.76 32.65
CA GLY A 246 -2.46 16.39 33.87
C GLY A 246 -3.01 14.97 33.86
N ASP A 247 -2.36 14.05 33.14
CA ASP A 247 -2.73 12.62 33.07
C ASP A 247 -1.75 11.78 33.90
N PRO A 248 -2.06 11.51 35.18
CA PRO A 248 -1.17 10.75 36.06
C PRO A 248 -1.13 9.25 35.73
N ILE A 249 -2.15 8.72 35.04
CA ILE A 249 -2.22 7.30 34.68
C ILE A 249 -1.22 7.02 33.56
N GLU A 250 -1.26 7.84 32.50
CA GLU A 250 -0.31 7.73 31.39
C GLU A 250 1.12 8.02 31.88
N ALA A 251 1.29 9.02 32.76
CA ALA A 251 2.60 9.31 33.38
C ALA A 251 3.16 8.13 34.17
N LYS A 252 2.33 7.38 34.91
CA LYS A 252 2.75 6.17 35.64
C LYS A 252 3.21 5.06 34.69
N ASN A 253 2.47 4.82 33.60
CA ASN A 253 2.86 3.83 32.58
C ASN A 253 4.22 4.20 31.94
N TYR A 254 4.46 5.49 31.69
CA TYR A 254 5.75 5.98 31.22
C TYR A 254 6.85 5.91 32.27
N SER A 255 6.54 6.00 33.56
CA SER A 255 7.50 5.78 34.65
C SER A 255 7.99 4.32 34.69
N GLU A 256 7.10 3.35 34.51
CA GLU A 256 7.50 1.94 34.38
C GLU A 256 8.39 1.71 33.15
N THR A 257 8.04 2.35 32.04
CA THR A 257 8.84 2.33 30.80
C THR A 257 10.22 2.96 31.02
N LEU A 258 10.29 4.07 31.75
CA LEU A 258 11.55 4.71 32.13
C LEU A 258 12.41 3.78 33.00
N SER A 259 11.80 3.06 33.95
CA SER A 259 12.51 2.06 34.77
C SER A 259 13.10 0.93 33.91
N LYS A 260 12.36 0.45 32.91
CA LYS A 260 12.87 -0.54 31.93
C LYS A 260 14.06 0.01 31.13
N LEU A 261 13.96 1.25 30.64
CA LEU A 261 15.03 1.93 29.90
C LEU A 261 16.27 2.18 30.78
N GLN A 262 16.10 2.50 32.06
CA GLN A 262 17.20 2.67 33.02
C GLN A 262 17.94 1.36 33.27
N ARG A 263 17.23 0.22 33.26
CA ARG A 263 17.81 -1.13 33.36
C ARG A 263 18.47 -1.60 32.05
N GLY A 264 18.43 -0.79 30.99
CA GLY A 264 19.05 -1.08 29.71
C GLY A 264 18.20 -1.89 28.74
N PHE A 265 16.92 -2.15 29.04
CA PHE A 265 16.01 -2.77 28.09
C PHE A 265 15.56 -1.76 27.04
N THR A 266 15.61 -2.12 25.77
CA THR A 266 15.06 -1.30 24.69
C THR A 266 13.55 -1.51 24.61
N THR A 267 12.75 -0.45 24.83
CA THR A 267 11.28 -0.52 24.80
C THR A 267 10.73 -0.76 23.38
N SER A 268 11.44 -0.27 22.35
CA SER A 268 11.08 -0.50 20.95
C SER A 268 12.02 -1.52 20.34
N GLU A 269 11.47 -2.54 19.68
CA GLU A 269 12.23 -3.39 18.78
C GLU A 269 12.79 -2.54 17.63
N ASP A 270 14.01 -2.87 17.21
CA ASP A 270 14.67 -2.18 16.11
C ASP A 270 14.12 -2.73 14.78
N ASN A 271 13.22 -1.98 14.16
CA ASN A 271 12.59 -2.35 12.89
C ASN A 271 13.59 -2.66 11.78
N ILE A 272 14.77 -2.04 11.79
CA ILE A 272 15.77 -2.23 10.72
C ILE A 272 16.50 -3.55 10.93
N ARG A 273 16.80 -3.87 12.19
CA ARG A 273 17.33 -5.18 12.55
C ARG A 273 16.32 -6.27 12.21
N SER A 274 15.05 -6.12 12.59
CA SER A 274 14.03 -7.14 12.32
C SER A 274 13.86 -7.38 10.82
N LEU A 275 13.77 -6.33 10.01
CA LEU A 275 13.73 -6.43 8.55
C LEU A 275 15.00 -7.07 7.97
N GLY A 276 16.17 -6.75 8.53
CA GLY A 276 17.45 -7.34 8.13
C GLY A 276 17.51 -8.85 8.40
N MET A 277 17.04 -9.29 9.57
CA MET A 277 16.99 -10.70 9.94
C MET A 277 15.96 -11.49 9.11
N ILE A 278 14.82 -10.86 8.76
CA ILE A 278 13.85 -11.46 7.82
C ILE A 278 14.48 -11.63 6.43
N ALA A 279 15.25 -10.65 5.96
CA ALA A 279 15.90 -10.72 4.66
C ALA A 279 17.04 -11.74 4.62
N PHE A 280 17.76 -11.93 5.73
CA PHE A 280 18.91 -12.84 5.84
C PHE A 280 18.81 -13.72 7.10
N PRO A 281 18.06 -14.83 7.04
CA PRO A 281 17.74 -15.64 8.22
C PRO A 281 18.95 -16.40 8.81
N ASN A 282 20.03 -16.54 8.04
CA ASN A 282 21.24 -17.24 8.48
C ASN A 282 22.21 -16.34 9.25
N LEU A 283 21.93 -15.04 9.37
CA LEU A 283 22.81 -14.12 10.10
C LEU A 283 22.76 -14.39 11.61
N PRO A 284 23.90 -14.28 12.31
CA PRO A 284 23.95 -14.39 13.76
C PRO A 284 23.19 -13.22 14.40
N GLU A 285 22.59 -13.46 15.57
CA GLU A 285 21.88 -12.42 16.31
C GLU A 285 22.82 -11.31 16.83
N ILE A 286 24.11 -11.59 16.96
CA ILE A 286 25.10 -10.65 17.49
C ILE A 286 26.28 -10.60 16.52
N SER A 287 26.73 -9.39 16.17
CA SER A 287 27.96 -9.20 15.41
C SER A 287 29.16 -9.77 16.18
N ASN A 288 30.06 -10.47 15.47
CA ASN A 288 31.30 -11.03 16.04
C ASN A 288 32.16 -9.97 16.76
N THR A 289 32.00 -8.69 16.42
CA THR A 289 32.70 -7.57 17.07
C THR A 289 32.42 -7.47 18.57
N GLU A 290 31.28 -7.97 19.07
CA GLU A 290 30.96 -7.93 20.52
C GLU A 290 31.41 -9.18 21.31
N GLN A 291 31.76 -10.30 20.67
CA GLN A 291 32.31 -11.45 21.42
C GLN A 291 33.60 -11.08 22.18
N GLN A 292 34.29 -10.01 21.76
CA GLN A 292 35.45 -9.46 22.45
C GLN A 292 35.14 -8.30 23.43
N VAL A 293 33.99 -7.63 23.33
CA VAL A 293 33.69 -6.39 24.08
C VAL A 293 32.77 -6.63 25.29
N GLN A 294 32.10 -7.77 25.39
CA GLN A 294 31.25 -8.10 26.55
C GLN A 294 31.99 -8.18 27.91
N LYS A 295 33.33 -8.08 27.94
CA LYS A 295 34.11 -7.99 29.19
C LYS A 295 34.35 -6.56 29.72
N ILE A 296 33.97 -5.49 29.01
CA ILE A 296 34.40 -4.11 29.39
C ILE A 296 33.22 -3.12 29.55
N LYS A 297 31.96 -3.55 29.54
CA LYS A 297 30.81 -2.66 29.80
C LYS A 297 30.30 -2.77 31.25
N THR A 298 31.23 -2.64 32.20
CA THR A 298 30.91 -2.20 33.56
C THR A 298 31.90 -1.10 33.87
N THR A 299 31.39 0.01 34.40
CA THR A 299 32.10 1.25 34.76
C THR A 299 32.03 2.32 33.67
N ASP A 300 31.55 3.49 34.08
CA ASP A 300 31.58 4.78 33.39
C ASP A 300 30.41 5.11 32.44
N ASP A 301 29.22 5.19 33.02
CA ASP A 301 28.38 6.36 32.74
C ASP A 301 27.77 6.83 34.07
N GLY A 302 28.12 8.04 34.45
CA GLY A 302 27.80 8.66 35.74
C GLY A 302 26.34 8.45 36.14
N LEU A 303 26.21 7.83 37.31
CA LEU A 303 25.06 7.79 38.19
C LEU A 303 24.43 9.20 38.33
N ILE A 304 23.45 9.50 37.48
CA ILE A 304 22.35 10.40 37.85
C ILE A 304 21.17 9.49 38.13
N THR A 305 21.23 8.77 39.25
CA THR A 305 20.03 8.46 40.04
C THR A 305 19.51 9.79 40.57
N ASP A 306 18.84 10.55 39.71
CA ASP A 306 17.71 11.33 40.21
C ASP A 306 16.68 10.25 40.54
N ASP A 307 16.66 9.82 41.79
CA ASP A 307 15.50 9.21 42.41
C ASP A 307 14.34 10.20 42.28
N ILE A 308 13.67 10.18 41.13
CA ILE A 308 12.31 10.69 41.03
C ILE A 308 11.46 9.59 41.67
N VAL A 309 11.49 9.62 43.00
CA VAL A 309 10.32 9.30 43.80
C VAL A 309 9.23 10.19 43.21
N ILE A 310 8.41 9.63 42.31
CA ILE A 310 7.04 10.11 42.19
C ILE A 310 6.55 9.97 43.61
N GLU A 311 6.40 11.08 44.33
CA GLU A 311 5.79 11.07 45.64
C GLU A 311 4.50 10.25 45.48
N GLU A 312 4.44 9.08 46.13
CA GLU A 312 3.26 8.22 46.28
C GLU A 312 2.09 8.96 46.98
N THR A 313 2.20 10.28 47.17
CA THR A 313 1.27 11.16 47.88
C THR A 313 0.06 11.56 47.03
N VAL A 314 0.13 11.44 45.71
CA VAL A 314 -1.05 11.64 44.85
C VAL A 314 -1.83 10.34 44.82
N ASN A 315 -3.02 10.34 45.41
CA ASN A 315 -3.91 9.17 45.49
C ASN A 315 -4.43 8.80 44.08
N ILE A 316 -3.61 8.09 43.30
CA ILE A 316 -3.82 7.78 41.88
C ILE A 316 -5.17 7.07 41.67
N GLU A 317 -5.58 6.22 42.61
CA GLU A 317 -6.88 5.54 42.57
C GLU A 317 -8.06 6.53 42.66
N ALA A 318 -7.93 7.58 43.48
CA ALA A 318 -8.94 8.63 43.57
C ALA A 318 -9.01 9.43 42.26
N ILE A 319 -7.86 9.77 41.67
CA ILE A 319 -7.83 10.48 40.37
C ILE A 319 -8.36 9.59 39.25
N GLU A 320 -8.06 8.30 39.25
CA GLU A 320 -8.60 7.35 38.27
C GLU A 320 -10.13 7.23 38.38
N SER A 321 -10.67 7.23 39.61
CA SER A 321 -12.12 7.22 39.82
C SER A 321 -12.78 8.50 39.27
N ILE A 322 -12.15 9.65 39.46
CA ILE A 322 -12.63 10.94 38.96
C ILE A 322 -12.51 10.99 37.44
N SER A 323 -11.39 10.55 36.86
CA SER A 323 -11.19 10.46 35.40
C SER A 323 -12.26 9.58 34.77
N LYS A 324 -12.52 8.39 35.34
CA LYS A 324 -13.58 7.49 34.87
C LYS A 324 -14.97 8.11 34.98
N GLN A 325 -15.23 8.93 36.01
CA GLN A 325 -16.50 9.65 36.12
C GLN A 325 -16.62 10.75 35.06
N ILE A 326 -15.54 11.47 34.75
CA ILE A 326 -15.48 12.50 33.72
C ILE A 326 -15.66 11.88 32.32
N ASP A 327 -14.93 10.79 32.02
CA ASP A 327 -14.99 10.12 30.71
C ASP A 327 -16.34 9.45 30.48
N ASN A 328 -16.98 8.93 31.53
CA ASN A 328 -18.33 8.38 31.46
C ASN A 328 -19.44 9.45 31.49
N HIS A 329 -19.09 10.72 31.71
CA HIS A 329 -20.05 11.81 31.71
C HIS A 329 -20.49 12.13 30.28
N LYS A 330 -21.52 11.41 29.83
CA LYS A 330 -22.19 11.67 28.56
C LYS A 330 -23.07 12.90 28.69
N ILE A 331 -22.73 13.97 27.98
CA ILE A 331 -23.56 15.18 27.91
C ILE A 331 -24.83 14.83 27.10
N PRO A 332 -26.02 14.77 27.74
CA PRO A 332 -27.24 14.30 27.08
C PRO A 332 -27.65 15.18 25.89
N ALA A 333 -27.32 16.48 25.93
CA ALA A 333 -27.60 17.41 24.84
C ALA A 333 -26.89 17.02 23.54
N ILE A 334 -25.63 16.57 23.61
CA ILE A 334 -24.85 16.17 22.42
C ILE A 334 -25.44 14.88 21.82
N GLN A 335 -25.86 13.94 22.67
CA GLN A 335 -26.50 12.71 22.20
C GLN A 335 -27.83 12.98 21.52
N PHE A 336 -28.62 13.92 22.06
CA PHE A 336 -29.86 14.35 21.44
C PHE A 336 -29.62 15.02 20.08
N ILE A 337 -28.57 15.83 19.95
CA ILE A 337 -28.18 16.44 18.67
C ILE A 337 -27.84 15.36 17.63
N TYR A 338 -27.03 14.36 17.99
CA TYR A 338 -26.69 13.28 17.05
C TYR A 338 -27.91 12.46 16.65
N PHE A 339 -28.76 12.08 17.61
CA PHE A 339 -29.98 11.32 17.35
C PHE A 339 -30.96 12.10 16.47
N SER A 340 -31.20 13.37 16.79
CA SER A 340 -32.07 14.26 16.02
C SER A 340 -31.55 14.47 14.59
N THR A 341 -30.24 14.65 14.43
CA THR A 341 -29.62 14.81 13.10
C THR A 341 -29.76 13.55 12.25
N LEU A 342 -29.56 12.36 12.84
CA LEU A 342 -29.71 11.08 12.15
C LEU A 342 -31.17 10.84 11.73
N LEU A 343 -32.12 11.15 12.62
CA LEU A 343 -33.54 11.04 12.35
C LEU A 343 -33.95 11.98 11.19
N LEU A 344 -33.47 13.21 11.20
CA LEU A 344 -33.74 14.19 10.15
C LEU A 344 -33.13 13.75 8.81
N TRP A 345 -31.91 13.22 8.81
CA TRP A 345 -31.29 12.66 7.61
C TRP A 345 -32.12 11.51 7.01
N PHE A 346 -32.65 10.61 7.85
CA PHE A 346 -33.47 9.49 7.37
C PHE A 346 -34.77 9.97 6.72
N PHE A 347 -35.50 10.88 7.38
CA PHE A 347 -36.79 11.36 6.87
C PHE A 347 -36.67 12.27 5.65
N PHE A 348 -35.66 13.14 5.59
CA PHE A 348 -35.53 14.13 4.52
C PHE A 348 -34.70 13.67 3.32
N ILE A 349 -33.87 12.63 3.45
CA ILE A 349 -33.03 12.16 2.34
C ILE A 349 -33.44 10.75 1.92
N VAL A 350 -33.43 9.77 2.84
CA VAL A 350 -33.64 8.36 2.49
C VAL A 350 -35.07 8.11 2.02
N LEU A 351 -36.06 8.60 2.76
CA LEU A 351 -37.47 8.39 2.44
C LEU A 351 -37.90 8.99 1.09
N PRO A 352 -37.59 10.26 0.74
CA PRO A 352 -37.92 10.80 -0.57
C PRO A 352 -37.11 10.15 -1.70
N PHE A 353 -35.88 9.71 -1.45
CA PHE A 353 -35.10 8.97 -2.45
C PHE A 353 -35.75 7.64 -2.82
N ILE A 354 -36.23 6.88 -1.83
CA ILE A 354 -36.98 5.64 -2.07
C ILE A 354 -38.28 5.93 -2.83
N ALA A 355 -39.02 6.98 -2.42
CA ALA A 355 -40.24 7.39 -3.12
C ALA A 355 -39.96 7.76 -4.59
N PHE A 356 -38.84 8.44 -4.86
CA PHE A 356 -38.41 8.79 -6.22
C PHE A 356 -38.07 7.56 -7.06
N LEU A 357 -37.38 6.56 -6.50
CA LEU A 357 -37.08 5.31 -7.20
C LEU A 357 -38.35 4.55 -7.59
N ILE A 358 -39.34 4.49 -6.68
CA ILE A 358 -40.64 3.85 -6.96
C ILE A 358 -41.39 4.62 -8.06
N ALA A 359 -41.45 5.95 -7.95
CA ALA A 359 -42.08 6.80 -8.97
C ALA A 359 -41.41 6.65 -10.33
N TYR A 360 -40.08 6.55 -10.37
CA TYR A 360 -39.32 6.34 -11.60
C TYR A 360 -39.67 5.01 -12.28
N GLN A 361 -39.79 3.91 -11.52
CA GLN A 361 -40.20 2.63 -12.10
C GLN A 361 -41.59 2.69 -12.73
N PHE A 362 -42.53 3.39 -12.09
CA PHE A 362 -43.86 3.60 -12.63
C PHE A 362 -43.84 4.44 -13.91
N PHE A 363 -43.09 5.55 -13.89
CA PHE A 363 -42.91 6.42 -15.05
C PHE A 363 -42.24 5.69 -16.22
N ALA A 364 -41.21 4.88 -15.97
CA ALA A 364 -40.53 4.09 -16.98
C ALA A 364 -41.48 3.08 -17.67
N LYS A 365 -42.37 2.43 -16.89
CA LYS A 365 -43.40 1.55 -17.46
C LYS A 365 -44.37 2.32 -18.35
N GLN A 366 -44.85 3.48 -17.92
CA GLN A 366 -45.71 4.33 -18.75
C GLN A 366 -45.02 4.80 -20.03
N LEU A 367 -43.72 5.10 -19.98
CA LEU A 367 -42.95 5.51 -21.15
C LEU A 367 -42.66 4.37 -22.13
N SER A 368 -42.61 3.12 -21.66
CA SER A 368 -42.35 1.95 -22.51
C SER A 368 -43.51 1.60 -23.46
N GLN A 369 -44.76 1.79 -23.03
CA GLN A 369 -45.95 1.50 -23.83
C GLN A 369 -46.01 2.24 -25.18
N PRO A 370 -45.82 3.57 -25.26
CA PRO A 370 -45.83 4.28 -26.53
C PRO A 370 -44.66 3.88 -27.44
N VAL A 371 -43.52 3.48 -26.88
CA VAL A 371 -42.37 2.99 -27.66
C VAL A 371 -42.73 1.69 -28.38
N THR A 372 -43.37 0.74 -27.69
CA THR A 372 -43.85 -0.50 -28.31
C THR A 372 -44.88 -0.23 -29.41
N PHE A 373 -45.76 0.75 -29.22
CA PHE A 373 -46.73 1.14 -30.24
C PHE A 373 -46.06 1.77 -31.48
N MET A 374 -45.06 2.65 -31.28
CA MET A 374 -44.27 3.21 -32.37
C MET A 374 -43.49 2.14 -33.15
N GLU A 375 -42.93 1.15 -32.44
CA GLU A 375 -42.27 0.01 -33.08
C GLU A 375 -43.25 -0.80 -33.94
N GLY A 376 -44.46 -1.04 -33.42
CA GLY A 376 -45.54 -1.69 -34.17
C GLY A 376 -45.90 -0.94 -35.46
N ILE A 377 -46.10 0.39 -35.38
CA ILE A 377 -46.37 1.22 -36.57
C ILE A 377 -45.22 1.15 -37.57
N ALA A 378 -43.97 1.23 -37.11
CA ALA A 378 -42.80 1.15 -37.98
C ALA A 378 -42.71 -0.22 -38.68
N GLN A 379 -42.98 -1.31 -37.96
CA GLN A 379 -43.03 -2.66 -38.54
C GLN A 379 -44.14 -2.77 -39.59
N THR A 380 -45.36 -2.30 -39.31
CA THR A 380 -46.48 -2.31 -40.27
C THR A 380 -46.15 -1.51 -41.54
N ARG A 381 -45.55 -0.32 -41.40
CA ARG A 381 -45.12 0.50 -42.55
C ARG A 381 -44.08 -0.22 -43.41
N ASN A 382 -43.11 -0.90 -42.78
CA ASN A 382 -42.11 -1.67 -43.50
C ASN A 382 -42.73 -2.84 -44.26
N VAL A 383 -43.67 -3.56 -43.63
CA VAL A 383 -44.39 -4.67 -44.26
C VAL A 383 -45.21 -4.20 -45.47
N ILE A 384 -45.95 -3.09 -45.36
CA ILE A 384 -46.73 -2.51 -46.47
C ILE A 384 -45.80 -2.13 -47.64
N SER A 385 -44.66 -1.50 -47.34
CA SER A 385 -43.67 -1.12 -48.35
C SER A 385 -43.05 -2.35 -49.05
N MET A 386 -42.81 -3.44 -48.32
CA MET A 386 -42.31 -4.69 -48.89
C MET A 386 -43.39 -5.40 -49.73
N LEU A 387 -44.65 -5.36 -49.28
CA LEU A 387 -45.77 -6.02 -49.94
C LEU A 387 -45.98 -5.52 -51.37
N SER A 388 -45.92 -4.20 -51.58
CA SER A 388 -46.06 -3.61 -52.92
C SER A 388 -44.96 -4.10 -53.87
N GLY A 389 -43.72 -4.23 -53.39
CA GLY A 389 -42.62 -4.81 -54.14
C GLY A 389 -42.86 -6.27 -54.53
N TYR A 390 -43.35 -7.09 -53.60
CA TYR A 390 -43.65 -8.50 -53.87
C TYR A 390 -44.83 -8.69 -54.84
N VAL A 391 -45.89 -7.88 -54.73
CA VAL A 391 -47.05 -7.92 -55.64
C VAL A 391 -46.63 -7.57 -57.06
N ASN A 392 -45.88 -6.48 -57.25
CA ASN A 392 -45.36 -6.10 -58.56
C ASN A 392 -44.51 -7.23 -59.16
N ARG A 393 -43.63 -7.83 -58.37
CA ARG A 393 -42.79 -8.95 -58.83
C ARG A 393 -43.61 -10.18 -59.20
N PHE A 394 -44.59 -10.55 -58.38
CA PHE A 394 -45.48 -11.68 -58.67
C PHE A 394 -46.23 -11.47 -59.99
N LEU A 395 -46.71 -10.26 -60.25
CA LEU A 395 -47.38 -9.91 -61.49
C LEU A 395 -46.45 -10.06 -62.70
N PHE A 396 -45.19 -9.63 -62.60
CA PHE A 396 -44.18 -9.87 -63.65
C PHE A 396 -43.83 -11.35 -63.86
N MET A 397 -43.98 -12.21 -62.84
CA MET A 397 -43.79 -13.66 -62.99
C MET A 397 -44.97 -14.37 -63.69
N GLN A 398 -46.14 -13.73 -63.78
CA GLN A 398 -47.33 -14.31 -64.42
C GLN A 398 -47.60 -13.77 -65.82
N ILE A 399 -47.00 -12.64 -66.19
CA ILE A 399 -47.10 -12.09 -67.55
C ILE A 399 -46.09 -12.79 -68.46
N ASP A 400 -46.59 -13.27 -69.61
CA ASP A 400 -45.75 -13.81 -70.68
C ASP A 400 -45.01 -12.69 -71.40
N ASP A 401 -43.76 -12.94 -71.77
CA ASP A 401 -42.94 -11.97 -72.48
C ASP A 401 -43.51 -11.73 -73.88
N PRO A 402 -43.93 -10.49 -74.23
CA PRO A 402 -44.48 -10.19 -75.55
C PRO A 402 -43.46 -10.38 -76.68
N HIS A 403 -42.15 -10.42 -76.37
CA HIS A 403 -41.09 -10.64 -77.36
C HIS A 403 -40.72 -12.12 -77.56
N MET A 404 -41.06 -13.00 -76.61
CA MET A 404 -40.77 -14.43 -76.67
C MET A 404 -41.96 -15.25 -76.13
N PRO A 405 -42.91 -15.67 -76.99
CA PRO A 405 -44.10 -16.39 -76.55
C PRO A 405 -43.73 -17.75 -75.95
N GLY A 406 -44.07 -17.95 -74.67
CA GLY A 406 -43.79 -19.16 -73.89
C GLY A 406 -42.79 -18.98 -72.74
N THR A 407 -42.12 -17.84 -72.66
CA THR A 407 -41.23 -17.47 -71.53
C THR A 407 -41.84 -16.35 -70.68
N LYS A 408 -41.77 -16.48 -69.36
CA LYS A 408 -42.28 -15.50 -68.39
C LYS A 408 -41.29 -14.34 -68.21
N VAL A 409 -41.79 -13.12 -68.02
CA VAL A 409 -40.96 -11.90 -67.92
C VAL A 409 -40.08 -11.85 -66.66
N GLY A 410 -40.53 -12.45 -65.55
CA GLY A 410 -39.84 -12.36 -64.26
C GLY A 410 -38.99 -13.58 -63.88
N GLU A 411 -37.72 -13.35 -63.50
CA GLU A 411 -36.86 -14.37 -62.88
C GLU A 411 -37.17 -14.60 -61.39
N ALA A 412 -36.74 -15.76 -60.86
CA ALA A 412 -36.83 -16.10 -59.43
C ALA A 412 -36.09 -15.08 -58.54
N LEU A 413 -36.52 -14.95 -57.29
CA LEU A 413 -35.97 -13.97 -56.35
C LEU A 413 -34.48 -14.25 -56.08
N GLN A 414 -33.60 -13.35 -56.52
CA GLN A 414 -32.19 -13.36 -56.14
C GLN A 414 -32.04 -12.66 -54.79
N LEU A 415 -31.51 -13.37 -53.80
CA LEU A 415 -31.26 -12.83 -52.48
C LEU A 415 -29.97 -12.02 -52.50
N VAL A 416 -30.02 -10.84 -51.89
CA VAL A 416 -28.80 -10.05 -51.62
C VAL A 416 -27.90 -10.88 -50.69
N GLU A 417 -26.60 -10.88 -50.97
CA GLU A 417 -25.59 -11.62 -50.23
C GLU A 417 -25.68 -11.29 -48.73
N GLY A 418 -25.91 -12.32 -47.90
CA GLY A 418 -26.11 -12.19 -46.45
C GLY A 418 -27.56 -12.27 -45.95
N MET A 419 -28.57 -12.27 -46.82
CA MET A 419 -29.96 -12.48 -46.41
C MET A 419 -30.30 -13.98 -46.35
N THR A 420 -30.55 -14.51 -45.15
CA THR A 420 -30.91 -15.92 -44.97
C THR A 420 -32.37 -16.18 -45.39
N LEU A 421 -32.59 -17.29 -46.11
CA LEU A 421 -33.91 -17.74 -46.59
C LEU A 421 -34.96 -17.93 -45.48
N SER A 422 -34.52 -18.07 -44.23
CA SER A 422 -35.39 -18.20 -43.06
C SER A 422 -36.34 -17.00 -42.86
N HIS A 423 -35.95 -15.80 -43.33
CA HIS A 423 -36.78 -14.60 -43.21
C HIS A 423 -37.93 -14.53 -44.23
N LEU A 424 -37.91 -15.40 -45.24
CA LEU A 424 -38.89 -15.49 -46.33
C LEU A 424 -39.71 -16.79 -46.29
N GLY A 425 -39.57 -17.58 -45.23
CA GLY A 425 -40.27 -18.87 -45.10
C GLY A 425 -39.59 -20.02 -45.85
N GLY A 426 -38.31 -19.88 -46.21
CA GLY A 426 -37.55 -20.95 -46.87
C GLY A 426 -37.80 -21.07 -48.38
N SER A 427 -38.55 -20.15 -48.99
CA SER A 427 -38.84 -20.15 -50.42
C SER A 427 -38.36 -18.89 -51.13
N THR A 428 -37.96 -19.04 -52.39
CA THR A 428 -37.66 -17.94 -53.33
C THR A 428 -38.86 -17.62 -54.23
N VAL A 429 -39.93 -18.41 -54.14
CA VAL A 429 -41.15 -18.23 -54.94
C VAL A 429 -42.02 -17.15 -54.29
N SER A 430 -42.32 -16.09 -55.03
CA SER A 430 -43.00 -14.90 -54.48
C SER A 430 -44.38 -15.19 -53.89
N SER A 431 -45.12 -16.20 -54.38
CA SER A 431 -46.40 -16.63 -53.81
C SER A 431 -46.26 -17.28 -52.43
N GLU A 432 -45.24 -18.10 -52.23
CA GLU A 432 -44.98 -18.77 -50.95
C GLU A 432 -44.45 -17.76 -49.93
N VAL A 433 -43.58 -16.85 -50.36
CA VAL A 433 -43.14 -15.71 -49.54
C VAL A 433 -44.33 -14.86 -49.11
N TYR A 434 -45.28 -14.60 -50.00
CA TYR A 434 -46.50 -13.85 -49.70
C TYR A 434 -47.39 -14.59 -48.69
N CYS A 435 -47.60 -15.90 -48.86
CA CYS A 435 -48.37 -16.73 -47.94
C CYS A 435 -47.71 -16.81 -46.55
N PHE A 436 -46.38 -16.90 -46.50
CA PHE A 436 -45.62 -16.88 -45.25
C PHE A 436 -45.69 -15.53 -44.52
N LYS A 437 -45.61 -14.41 -45.26
CA LYS A 437 -45.71 -13.08 -44.65
C LYS A 437 -47.13 -12.77 -44.17
N SER A 438 -48.17 -13.16 -44.92
CA SER A 438 -49.58 -12.97 -44.52
C SER A 438 -49.94 -13.81 -43.29
N SER A 439 -49.54 -15.09 -43.23
CA SER A 439 -49.77 -15.94 -42.05
C SER A 439 -49.07 -15.43 -40.78
N ARG A 440 -47.91 -14.76 -40.91
CA ARG A 440 -47.23 -14.11 -39.77
C ARG A 440 -47.92 -12.85 -39.26
N ILE A 441 -48.64 -12.13 -40.11
CA ILE A 441 -49.44 -10.97 -39.69
C ILE A 441 -50.65 -11.48 -38.91
N GLU A 442 -51.33 -12.50 -39.42
CA GLU A 442 -52.52 -13.11 -38.82
C GLU A 442 -52.23 -13.75 -37.45
N HIS A 443 -51.06 -14.40 -37.29
CA HIS A 443 -50.66 -14.98 -36.01
C HIS A 443 -50.29 -13.95 -34.94
N LYS A 444 -49.83 -12.74 -35.32
CA LYS A 444 -49.51 -11.69 -34.34
C LYS A 444 -50.78 -11.05 -33.75
N ASP A 445 -51.83 -10.86 -34.55
CA ASP A 445 -53.12 -10.35 -34.05
C ASP A 445 -53.87 -11.34 -33.15
N GLY A 446 -53.57 -12.65 -33.24
CA GLY A 446 -54.10 -13.67 -32.32
C GLY A 446 -53.41 -13.74 -30.95
N SER A 447 -52.31 -12.98 -30.74
CA SER A 447 -51.54 -12.96 -29.48
C SER A 447 -51.67 -11.65 -28.69
N THR A 448 -52.43 -10.68 -29.21
CA THR A 448 -52.99 -9.58 -28.42
C THR A 448 -54.29 -10.04 -27.76
N SER A 449 -54.21 -11.08 -26.91
CA SER A 449 -55.13 -11.16 -25.80
C SER A 449 -54.86 -9.93 -24.92
N PHE A 450 -55.65 -8.88 -25.16
CA PHE A 450 -55.94 -7.88 -24.15
C PHE A 450 -56.24 -8.64 -22.86
N ILE A 451 -55.32 -8.58 -21.90
CA ILE A 451 -55.63 -8.84 -20.50
C ILE A 451 -56.30 -7.55 -20.05
N PRO A 452 -57.63 -7.50 -19.83
CA PRO A 452 -58.22 -6.34 -19.19
C PRO A 452 -57.92 -6.44 -17.69
N ALA A 453 -57.28 -5.39 -17.19
CA ALA A 453 -57.07 -4.99 -15.78
C ALA A 453 -56.54 -6.04 -14.79
#